data_AF-A0A2N1DXD6-F1
#
_entry.id   AF-A0A2N1DXD6-F1
#
_cell.length_a   1.000
_cell.length_b   1.000
_cell.length_c   1.000
_cell.angle_alpha   90.00
_cell.angle_beta   90.00
_cell.angle_gamma   90.00
#
_symmetry.space_group_name_H-M   'P 1'
#
loop_
_entity.id
_entity.type
_entity.pdbx_description
1 polymer ?
#
loop_
_entity_poly.entity_id
_entity_poly.type
_entity_poly.pdbx_seq_one_letter_code
_entity_poly.pdbx_strand_id
1 'polypeptide(L)'
;MRYVIELSPSGKTFEAGDELLLDAMLASDLAVPFSCRRGACGSCKVVVAEGEYRARRLAPDAPAPCYPLAANEMLLCQSHACTDMRLEIPGWSLDTPALVFDARVLSKQAIGPDVIELVLLPDAPVAVRAGQYLKFRLEHGDMRSFSIANLPAEDGGRLVFQIRRVSGGYFSEGILDGLAPGDRLQLEGPFGACTWQDDDAAAVVLFATGTGYAGIKPILLTALKRNREVTLYWGGAHSADFYDSAFLDQAALEHPRFRWHPVRSSEGRVQEVALSHGHPWEVAQVYACGNGAMLSQVRTQCLEAGLPGHRFVAEAFVASGRSSAETVLPAFDPIWEKVGPRYSLDGMLAAREKSIRALAAIASRLKVGMTTGQALEMAAGQLQTMGASHTWHPTYIRFGADTVRPPREGIDRQRRLRPSDIVVVDLGPVWDGYEGDYGDTFVFGDSPLHLACTTALHQVFDETRQAWLRGLTGRELYDFAEQSAVAKGWRLARNLAGHRLADFPHALFESKQLAELEIPPSEMAWVLEIQLCHPTEPVGGFFEDMLMLPTSVTARQDAERGNGH
;
A
#
# COMPACT_ATOMS: atom_id res chain seq x y z
N MET A 1 10.53 -21.81 25.74
CA MET A 1 11.98 -22.03 25.67
C MET A 1 12.52 -20.94 24.77
N ARG A 2 13.65 -20.31 25.11
CA ARG A 2 14.25 -19.25 24.29
C ARG A 2 15.56 -19.77 23.71
N TYR A 3 15.84 -19.38 22.47
CA TYR A 3 17.03 -19.75 21.73
C TYR A 3 17.85 -18.52 21.38
N VAL A 4 19.17 -18.67 21.35
CA VAL A 4 20.10 -17.61 20.98
C VAL A 4 20.38 -17.68 19.49
N ILE A 5 20.15 -16.57 18.80
CA ILE A 5 20.34 -16.44 17.35
C ILE A 5 21.50 -15.49 17.10
N GLU A 6 22.56 -16.00 16.49
CA GLU A 6 23.77 -15.25 16.13
C GLU A 6 23.72 -14.81 14.66
N LEU A 7 24.11 -13.56 14.38
CA LEU A 7 24.13 -12.96 13.04
C LEU A 7 25.55 -12.79 12.52
N SER A 8 25.90 -13.59 11.52
CA SER A 8 27.18 -13.53 10.80
C SER A 8 27.14 -12.47 9.68
N PRO A 9 28.22 -11.70 9.45
CA PRO A 9 29.51 -11.74 10.14
C PRO A 9 29.60 -10.86 11.41
N SER A 10 28.52 -10.18 11.79
CA SER A 10 28.55 -9.18 12.87
C SER A 10 28.81 -9.74 14.28
N GLY A 11 28.51 -11.03 14.50
CA GLY A 11 28.58 -11.68 15.81
C GLY A 11 27.52 -11.18 16.81
N LYS A 12 26.61 -10.28 16.41
CA LYS A 12 25.50 -9.83 17.26
C LYS A 12 24.50 -10.96 17.47
N THR A 13 23.90 -10.99 18.66
CA THR A 13 22.96 -12.02 19.07
C THR A 13 21.62 -11.42 19.50
N PHE A 14 20.55 -12.18 19.31
CA PHE A 14 19.24 -11.89 19.90
C PHE A 14 18.60 -13.19 20.42
N GLU A 15 17.67 -13.06 21.37
CA GLU A 15 16.89 -14.21 21.87
C GLU A 15 15.58 -14.31 21.11
N ALA A 16 15.20 -15.54 20.74
CA ALA A 16 13.89 -15.83 20.14
C ALA A 16 13.16 -16.90 20.95
N GLY A 17 11.92 -16.60 21.35
CA GLY A 17 10.97 -17.53 21.94
C GLY A 17 10.17 -18.28 20.87
N ASP A 18 8.84 -18.19 20.96
CA ASP A 18 7.93 -18.79 19.97
C ASP A 18 7.36 -17.77 18.97
N GLU A 19 7.78 -16.52 19.07
CA GLU A 19 7.56 -15.49 18.05
C GLU A 19 8.33 -15.79 16.75
N LEU A 20 7.99 -15.08 15.67
CA LEU A 20 8.74 -15.16 14.41
C LEU A 20 10.13 -14.55 14.59
N LEU A 21 11.14 -15.14 13.95
CA LEU A 21 12.52 -14.66 14.02
C LEU A 21 12.67 -13.19 13.61
N LEU A 22 11.86 -12.71 12.65
CA LEU A 22 11.83 -11.30 12.31
C LEU A 22 11.37 -10.43 13.49
N ASP A 23 10.33 -10.85 14.19
CA ASP A 23 9.76 -10.07 15.29
C ASP A 23 10.69 -10.07 16.51
N ALA A 24 11.31 -11.21 16.84
CA ALA A 24 12.33 -11.31 17.89
C ALA A 24 13.55 -10.42 17.61
N MET A 25 14.02 -10.42 16.36
CA MET A 25 15.15 -9.60 15.94
C MET A 25 14.83 -8.10 16.04
N LEU A 26 13.65 -7.67 15.57
CA LEU A 26 13.21 -6.28 15.65
C LEU A 26 12.95 -5.83 17.09
N ALA A 27 12.40 -6.70 17.94
CA ALA A 27 12.19 -6.41 19.36
C ALA A 27 13.51 -6.26 20.15
N SER A 28 14.61 -6.76 19.59
CA SER A 28 15.97 -6.63 20.15
C SER A 28 16.73 -5.43 19.56
N ASP A 29 16.03 -4.50 18.90
CA ASP A 29 16.59 -3.32 18.23
C ASP A 29 17.65 -3.63 17.16
N LEU A 30 17.64 -4.85 16.62
CA LEU A 30 18.50 -5.25 15.51
C LEU A 30 17.77 -5.00 14.19
N ALA A 31 18.28 -4.03 13.41
CA ALA A 31 17.75 -3.73 12.08
C ALA A 31 17.92 -4.93 11.15
N VAL A 32 16.98 -5.20 10.24
CA VAL A 32 17.11 -6.21 9.19
C VAL A 32 16.29 -5.79 7.97
N PRO A 33 16.71 -6.10 6.72
CA PRO A 33 15.87 -5.81 5.57
C PRO A 33 14.59 -6.65 5.63
N PHE A 34 13.42 -6.00 5.61
CA PHE A 34 12.13 -6.69 5.46
C PHE A 34 11.13 -5.75 4.79
N SER A 35 10.11 -6.30 4.14
CA SER A 35 9.06 -5.51 3.49
C SER A 35 7.67 -6.12 3.72
N CYS A 36 7.34 -7.22 3.03
CA CYS A 36 5.94 -7.66 2.98
C CYS A 36 5.45 -8.43 4.22
N ARG A 37 6.35 -9.00 5.03
CA ARG A 37 6.06 -9.92 6.17
C ARG A 37 5.17 -11.14 5.85
N ARG A 38 4.83 -11.37 4.58
CA ARG A 38 3.96 -12.46 4.09
C ARG A 38 4.73 -13.51 3.29
N GLY A 39 6.06 -13.50 3.36
CA GLY A 39 6.89 -14.46 2.67
C GLY A 39 6.94 -14.35 1.14
N ALA A 40 6.57 -13.17 0.59
CA ALA A 40 6.44 -12.95 -0.85
C ALA A 40 7.59 -12.14 -1.48
N CYS A 41 8.20 -11.21 -0.74
CA CYS A 41 9.20 -10.28 -1.30
C CYS A 41 10.64 -10.76 -1.15
N GLY A 42 10.92 -11.67 -0.21
CA GLY A 42 12.27 -12.17 0.05
C GLY A 42 13.23 -11.21 0.73
N SER A 43 12.81 -9.99 1.07
CA SER A 43 13.71 -9.00 1.68
C SER A 43 14.32 -9.48 2.99
N CYS A 44 13.58 -10.25 3.79
CA CYS A 44 14.04 -10.82 5.06
C CYS A 44 14.68 -12.21 4.91
N LYS A 45 15.22 -12.51 3.72
CA LYS A 45 15.92 -13.75 3.44
C LYS A 45 17.24 -13.80 4.20
N VAL A 46 17.48 -14.94 4.83
CA VAL A 46 18.72 -15.28 5.49
C VAL A 46 19.19 -16.65 4.99
N VAL A 47 20.50 -16.85 5.01
CA VAL A 47 21.13 -18.17 4.94
C VAL A 47 21.24 -18.71 6.36
N VAL A 48 20.85 -19.97 6.56
CA VAL A 48 21.01 -20.71 7.80
C VAL A 48 22.36 -21.41 7.76
N ALA A 49 23.31 -20.91 8.53
CA ALA A 49 24.63 -21.52 8.66
C ALA A 49 24.60 -22.69 9.64
N GLU A 50 23.91 -22.52 10.78
CA GLU A 50 23.72 -23.55 11.81
C GLU A 50 22.35 -23.43 12.49
N GLY A 51 21.86 -24.54 13.04
CA GLY A 51 20.62 -24.60 13.81
C GLY A 51 19.38 -25.03 13.02
N GLU A 52 18.28 -25.24 13.73
CA GLU A 52 17.01 -25.71 13.18
C GLU A 52 15.90 -24.66 13.35
N TYR A 53 15.01 -24.61 12.37
CA TYR A 53 13.85 -23.74 12.36
C TYR A 53 12.62 -24.50 11.90
N ARG A 54 11.45 -23.93 12.22
CA ARG A 54 10.16 -24.40 11.70
C ARG A 54 9.43 -23.27 11.00
N ALA A 55 8.72 -23.61 9.93
CA ALA A 55 7.86 -22.67 9.24
C ALA A 55 6.71 -22.21 10.15
N ARG A 56 6.30 -20.95 9.97
CA ARG A 56 5.08 -20.39 10.52
C ARG A 56 3.91 -21.29 10.16
N ARG A 57 3.07 -21.64 11.14
CA ARG A 57 1.80 -22.32 10.85
C ARG A 57 0.88 -21.36 10.09
N LEU A 58 0.52 -21.76 8.88
CA LEU A 58 -0.45 -21.08 8.05
C LEU A 58 -1.85 -21.59 8.41
N ALA A 59 -2.85 -20.72 8.30
CA ALA A 59 -4.23 -21.17 8.26
C ALA A 59 -4.43 -22.07 7.02
N PRO A 60 -5.37 -23.03 7.03
CA PRO A 60 -5.59 -23.97 5.92
C PRO A 60 -5.74 -23.31 4.55
N ASP A 61 -6.30 -22.09 4.51
CA ASP A 61 -6.57 -21.32 3.29
C ASP A 61 -5.60 -20.14 3.08
N ALA A 62 -4.59 -19.98 3.95
CA ALA A 62 -3.63 -18.89 3.81
C ALA A 62 -2.64 -19.21 2.67
N PRO A 63 -2.32 -18.25 1.78
CA PRO A 63 -1.34 -18.45 0.73
C PRO A 63 0.00 -18.86 1.33
N ALA A 64 0.59 -19.92 0.79
CA ALA A 64 1.95 -20.30 1.15
C ALA A 64 2.93 -19.15 0.83
N PRO A 65 3.99 -18.96 1.63
CA PRO A 65 5.13 -18.14 1.24
C PRO A 65 5.56 -18.51 -0.17
N CYS A 66 5.44 -17.57 -1.10
CA CYS A 66 5.82 -17.81 -2.49
C CYS A 66 7.31 -17.54 -2.74
N TYR A 67 8.03 -17.04 -1.72
CA TYR A 67 9.47 -16.81 -1.59
C TYR A 67 10.33 -18.03 -2.00
N PRO A 68 11.18 -18.12 -3.07
CA PRO A 68 11.85 -19.39 -3.35
C PRO A 68 13.08 -19.55 -2.45
N LEU A 69 13.01 -20.54 -1.57
CA LEU A 69 14.08 -21.02 -0.69
C LEU A 69 15.21 -21.76 -1.43
N ALA A 70 16.49 -21.40 -1.33
CA ALA A 70 17.54 -22.43 -1.40
C ALA A 70 17.44 -23.36 -0.18
N ALA A 71 18.04 -24.55 -0.26
CA ALA A 71 17.92 -25.57 0.80
C ALA A 71 18.42 -25.10 2.18
N ASN A 72 19.35 -24.14 2.21
CA ASN A 72 19.91 -23.53 3.40
C ASN A 72 19.42 -22.09 3.61
N GLU A 73 18.31 -21.67 3.01
CA GLU A 73 17.75 -20.33 3.16
C GLU A 73 16.40 -20.36 3.85
N MET A 74 16.08 -19.31 4.60
CA MET A 74 14.75 -19.11 5.18
C MET A 74 14.34 -17.63 5.17
N LEU A 75 13.05 -17.38 5.41
CA LEU A 75 12.53 -16.03 5.63
C LEU A 75 12.31 -15.81 7.12
N LEU A 76 12.94 -14.78 7.68
CA LEU A 76 12.74 -14.41 9.09
C LEU A 76 11.25 -14.18 9.42
N CYS A 77 10.48 -13.60 8.49
CA CYS A 77 9.04 -13.35 8.70
C CYS A 77 8.15 -14.60 8.63
N GLN A 78 8.70 -15.77 8.29
CA GLN A 78 7.95 -17.03 8.14
C GLN A 78 8.56 -18.18 8.96
N SER A 79 9.48 -17.90 9.87
CA SER A 79 10.26 -18.94 10.56
C SER A 79 10.35 -18.68 12.06
N HIS A 80 10.26 -19.75 12.84
CA HIS A 80 10.48 -19.78 14.29
C HIS A 80 11.75 -20.59 14.58
N ALA A 81 12.51 -20.19 15.60
CA ALA A 81 13.67 -20.95 16.08
C ALA A 81 13.24 -22.25 16.77
N CYS A 82 13.98 -23.33 16.53
CA CYS A 82 13.84 -24.60 17.25
C CYS A 82 15.08 -24.95 18.08
N THR A 83 16.23 -24.37 17.75
CA THR A 83 17.49 -24.46 18.48
C THR A 83 18.16 -23.08 18.49
N ASP A 84 19.30 -22.96 19.17
CA ASP A 84 20.23 -21.87 18.89
C ASP A 84 20.63 -21.94 17.40
N MET A 85 20.76 -20.78 16.75
CA MET A 85 20.99 -20.70 15.30
C MET A 85 22.08 -19.70 14.98
N ARG A 86 22.78 -19.93 13.86
CA ARG A 86 23.65 -18.93 13.22
C ARG A 86 23.13 -18.60 11.84
N LEU A 87 22.82 -17.33 11.62
CA LEU A 87 22.19 -16.82 10.40
C LEU A 87 23.13 -15.83 9.70
N GLU A 88 23.13 -15.85 8.37
CA GLU A 88 23.88 -14.92 7.52
C GLU A 88 22.92 -14.19 6.59
N ILE A 89 23.16 -12.91 6.32
CA ILE A 89 22.43 -12.16 5.30
C ILE A 89 23.44 -11.77 4.22
N PRO A 90 23.45 -12.45 3.05
CA PRO A 90 24.43 -12.18 2.01
C PRO A 90 24.45 -10.70 1.60
N GLY A 91 25.62 -10.07 1.71
CA GLY A 91 25.83 -8.68 1.29
C GLY A 91 25.20 -7.61 2.19
N TRP A 92 24.79 -7.95 3.41
CA TRP A 92 24.28 -7.02 4.41
C TRP A 92 24.91 -7.33 5.79
N SER A 93 25.19 -6.29 6.58
CA SER A 93 25.76 -6.44 7.93
C SER A 93 25.16 -5.42 8.89
N LEU A 94 24.89 -5.85 10.13
CA LEU A 94 24.51 -5.01 11.26
C LEU A 94 25.56 -3.96 11.65
N ASP A 95 26.79 -4.14 11.17
CA ASP A 95 27.92 -3.25 11.46
C ASP A 95 28.19 -2.26 10.33
N THR A 96 27.39 -2.28 9.26
CA THR A 96 27.36 -1.13 8.33
C THR A 96 26.49 -0.07 8.99
N PRO A 97 27.08 0.96 9.62
CA PRO A 97 26.28 1.96 10.29
C PRO A 97 25.47 2.66 9.21
N ALA A 98 24.14 2.74 9.37
CA ALA A 98 23.37 3.71 8.61
C ALA A 98 23.90 5.10 9.03
N LEU A 99 24.69 5.71 8.15
CA LEU A 99 25.29 7.00 8.44
C LEU A 99 24.16 8.02 8.32
N VAL A 100 23.97 8.81 9.39
CA VAL A 100 23.21 10.05 9.31
C VAL A 100 24.19 11.12 8.87
N PHE A 101 23.92 11.76 7.75
CA PHE A 101 24.80 12.78 7.19
C PHE A 101 23.98 13.87 6.50
N ASP A 102 24.54 15.08 6.45
CA ASP A 102 23.94 16.18 5.74
C ASP A 102 24.38 16.20 4.27
N ALA A 103 23.45 16.59 3.40
CA ALA A 103 23.70 16.81 1.99
C ALA A 103 23.09 18.13 1.54
N ARG A 104 23.79 18.83 0.64
CA ARG A 104 23.36 20.10 0.07
C ARG A 104 22.65 19.88 -1.26
N VAL A 105 21.53 20.56 -1.46
CA VAL A 105 20.85 20.61 -2.77
C VAL A 105 21.72 21.34 -3.78
N LEU A 106 22.07 20.66 -4.87
CA LEU A 106 22.77 21.26 -6.00
C LEU A 106 21.79 21.76 -7.06
N SER A 107 20.81 20.94 -7.41
CA SER A 107 19.80 21.29 -8.41
C SER A 107 18.49 20.53 -8.16
N LYS A 108 17.41 21.15 -8.62
CA LYS A 108 16.07 20.60 -8.66
C LYS A 108 15.42 20.96 -9.99
N GLN A 109 14.95 19.98 -10.76
CA GLN A 109 14.34 20.22 -12.06
C GLN A 109 13.22 19.23 -12.35
N ALA A 110 12.16 19.69 -13.01
CA ALA A 110 11.13 18.79 -13.53
C ALA A 110 11.67 18.06 -14.77
N ILE A 111 11.64 16.73 -14.75
CA ILE A 111 12.04 15.86 -15.87
C ILE A 111 10.84 15.17 -16.52
N GLY A 112 9.66 15.28 -15.92
CA GLY A 112 8.38 14.84 -16.46
C GLY A 112 7.24 15.66 -15.85
N PRO A 113 5.97 15.39 -16.21
CA PRO A 113 4.81 16.12 -15.70
C PRO A 113 4.69 16.08 -14.17
N ASP A 114 5.05 14.94 -13.59
CA ASP A 114 4.98 14.68 -12.15
C ASP A 114 6.28 14.08 -11.62
N VAL A 115 7.42 14.24 -12.29
CA VAL A 115 8.71 13.71 -11.81
C VAL A 115 9.74 14.83 -11.71
N ILE A 116 10.32 14.96 -10.53
CA ILE A 116 11.39 15.91 -10.22
C ILE A 116 12.70 15.16 -10.05
N GLU A 117 13.74 15.62 -10.74
CA GLU A 117 15.10 15.26 -10.42
C GLU A 117 15.64 16.18 -9.33
N LEU A 118 16.11 15.58 -8.24
CA LEU A 118 16.79 16.27 -7.14
C LEU A 118 18.22 15.76 -7.06
N VAL A 119 19.20 16.66 -7.12
CA VAL A 119 20.62 16.33 -7.03
C VAL A 119 21.18 16.89 -5.74
N LEU A 120 21.73 16.01 -4.91
CA LEU A 120 22.33 16.36 -3.62
C LEU A 120 23.83 16.07 -3.63
N LEU A 121 24.60 16.85 -2.87
CA LEU A 121 26.01 16.59 -2.60
C LEU A 121 26.20 16.36 -1.09
N PRO A 122 26.57 15.15 -0.65
CA PRO A 122 26.86 14.91 0.75
C PRO A 122 28.14 15.62 1.18
N ASP A 123 28.21 16.03 2.45
CA ASP A 123 29.42 16.69 3.00
C ASP A 123 30.65 15.77 3.02
N ALA A 124 30.42 14.46 3.10
CA ALA A 124 31.43 13.43 3.06
C ALA A 124 31.06 12.36 2.02
N PRO A 125 32.04 11.69 1.39
CA PRO A 125 31.77 10.59 0.48
C PRO A 125 30.94 9.49 1.13
N VAL A 126 29.87 9.07 0.45
CA VAL A 126 28.99 7.98 0.90
C VAL A 126 29.25 6.78 -0.02
N ALA A 127 29.67 5.66 0.57
CA ALA A 127 29.83 4.41 -0.18
C ALA A 127 28.45 3.82 -0.46
N VAL A 128 28.06 3.77 -1.73
CA VAL A 128 26.74 3.31 -2.19
C VAL A 128 26.89 2.17 -3.18
N ARG A 129 26.13 1.10 -3.00
CA ARG A 129 25.99 0.02 -3.99
C ARG A 129 24.88 0.35 -4.99
N ALA A 130 25.09 0.00 -6.25
CA ALA A 130 24.10 0.19 -7.30
C ALA A 130 22.77 -0.49 -6.94
N GLY A 131 21.69 0.30 -6.86
CA GLY A 131 20.34 -0.14 -6.48
C GLY A 131 19.91 0.23 -5.05
N GLN A 132 20.81 0.80 -4.24
CA GLN A 132 20.48 1.26 -2.90
C GLN A 132 19.69 2.58 -2.89
N TYR A 133 19.04 2.85 -1.76
CA TYR A 133 18.28 4.06 -1.49
C TYR A 133 18.74 4.75 -0.21
N LEU A 134 18.31 6.00 -0.03
CA LEU A 134 18.52 6.77 1.20
C LEU A 134 17.16 7.16 1.79
N LYS A 135 17.13 7.30 3.11
CA LYS A 135 15.99 7.89 3.81
C LYS A 135 16.25 9.36 4.05
N PHE A 136 15.29 10.20 3.67
CA PHE A 136 15.30 11.63 3.92
C PHE A 136 14.66 11.86 5.28
N ARG A 137 15.41 12.47 6.20
CA ARG A 137 14.90 12.89 7.51
C ARG A 137 14.15 14.19 7.31
N LEU A 138 12.86 14.15 7.64
CA LEU A 138 11.99 15.31 7.58
C LEU A 138 11.80 15.88 8.98
N GLU A 139 11.26 17.09 9.04
CA GLU A 139 10.85 17.69 10.31
C GLU A 139 9.84 16.78 11.04
N HIS A 140 9.87 16.79 12.37
CA HIS A 140 9.05 15.93 13.24
C HIS A 140 9.35 14.42 13.22
N GLY A 141 10.47 14.00 12.62
CA GLY A 141 10.95 12.60 12.69
C GLY A 141 10.40 11.68 11.60
N ASP A 142 9.66 12.23 10.64
CA ASP A 142 9.18 11.52 9.47
C ASP A 142 10.34 11.13 8.54
N MET A 143 10.26 9.96 7.90
CA MET A 143 11.27 9.46 6.97
C MET A 143 10.66 9.16 5.60
N ARG A 144 11.37 9.47 4.51
CA ARG A 144 10.97 9.07 3.14
C ARG A 144 12.11 8.37 2.43
N SER A 145 11.83 7.24 1.79
CA SER A 145 12.85 6.47 1.08
C SER A 145 12.87 6.83 -0.40
N PHE A 146 14.03 7.23 -0.93
CA PHE A 146 14.21 7.49 -2.36
C PHE A 146 15.45 6.76 -2.88
N SER A 147 15.27 5.98 -3.94
CA SER A 147 16.37 5.29 -4.63
C SER A 147 17.34 6.28 -5.24
N ILE A 148 18.63 6.00 -5.10
CA ILE A 148 19.68 6.74 -5.77
C ILE A 148 19.67 6.30 -7.23
N ALA A 149 19.52 7.23 -8.17
CA ALA A 149 19.33 6.97 -9.60
C ALA A 149 20.63 6.99 -10.41
N ASN A 150 21.77 7.32 -9.79
CA ASN A 150 23.09 7.37 -10.42
C ASN A 150 24.10 6.44 -9.71
N LEU A 151 25.35 6.44 -10.18
CA LEU A 151 26.50 5.82 -9.52
C LEU A 151 27.35 6.94 -8.88
N PRO A 152 27.21 7.22 -7.57
CA PRO A 152 27.85 8.40 -6.95
C PRO A 152 29.37 8.44 -7.10
N ALA A 153 30.03 7.28 -7.07
CA ALA A 153 31.47 7.15 -7.26
C ALA A 153 31.95 7.62 -8.66
N GLU A 154 31.05 7.68 -9.64
CA GLU A 154 31.35 8.07 -11.03
C GLU A 154 30.80 9.46 -11.38
N ASP A 155 30.10 10.10 -10.44
CA ASP A 155 29.45 11.40 -10.61
C ASP A 155 29.89 12.38 -9.51
N GLY A 156 31.18 12.35 -9.17
CA GLY A 156 31.78 13.28 -8.20
C GLY A 156 31.16 13.25 -6.81
N GLY A 157 30.59 12.12 -6.39
CA GLY A 157 29.90 11.96 -5.11
C GLY A 157 28.46 12.48 -5.08
N ARG A 158 27.92 12.97 -6.22
CA ARG A 158 26.53 13.46 -6.28
C ARG A 158 25.55 12.30 -6.12
N LEU A 159 24.46 12.58 -5.44
CA LEU A 159 23.32 11.68 -5.25
C LEU A 159 22.15 12.23 -6.08
N VAL A 160 21.75 11.49 -7.11
CA VAL A 160 20.63 11.86 -7.98
C VAL A 160 19.39 11.08 -7.56
N PHE A 161 18.26 11.75 -7.42
CA PHE A 161 16.98 11.14 -7.09
C PHE A 161 15.94 11.53 -8.13
N GLN A 162 15.06 10.61 -8.50
CA GLN A 162 13.95 10.86 -9.43
C GLN A 162 12.64 10.62 -8.68
N ILE A 163 12.03 11.70 -8.22
CA ILE A 163 10.98 11.69 -7.23
C ILE A 163 9.65 12.02 -7.91
N ARG A 164 8.67 11.11 -7.78
CA ARG A 164 7.32 11.37 -8.27
C ARG A 164 6.61 12.33 -7.33
N ARG A 165 5.95 13.33 -7.89
CA ARG A 165 5.00 14.20 -7.22
C ARG A 165 3.73 13.41 -6.96
N VAL A 166 3.46 13.16 -5.68
CA VAL A 166 2.20 12.59 -5.24
C VAL A 166 1.33 13.74 -4.76
N SER A 167 0.11 13.83 -5.30
CA SER A 167 -0.82 14.88 -4.87
C SER A 167 -1.19 14.68 -3.41
N GLY A 168 -1.06 15.73 -2.60
CA GLY A 168 -1.16 15.68 -1.14
C GLY A 168 0.12 15.20 -0.43
N GLY A 169 1.16 14.75 -1.12
CA GLY A 169 2.35 14.18 -0.48
C GLY A 169 3.18 15.23 0.27
N TYR A 170 3.38 15.07 1.59
CA TYR A 170 4.09 16.02 2.46
C TYR A 170 5.49 16.39 1.95
N PHE A 171 6.21 15.36 1.48
CA PHE A 171 7.52 15.58 0.90
C PHE A 171 7.46 16.18 -0.50
N SER A 172 6.58 15.69 -1.38
CA SER A 172 6.63 16.05 -2.80
C SER A 172 5.97 17.37 -3.18
N GLU A 173 4.96 17.83 -2.42
CA GLU A 173 4.28 19.12 -2.65
C GLU A 173 4.65 20.20 -1.63
N GLY A 174 5.19 19.81 -0.46
CA GLY A 174 5.70 20.75 0.55
C GLY A 174 7.21 20.97 0.40
N ILE A 175 7.99 20.06 0.99
CA ILE A 175 9.45 20.20 1.11
C ILE A 175 10.11 20.28 -0.27
N LEU A 176 9.82 19.32 -1.15
CA LEU A 176 10.43 19.24 -2.48
C LEU A 176 10.15 20.48 -3.32
N ASP A 177 8.93 21.05 -3.28
CA ASP A 177 8.61 22.28 -4.01
C ASP A 177 9.33 23.51 -3.42
N GLY A 178 9.54 23.54 -2.10
CA GLY A 178 10.30 24.59 -1.41
C GLY A 178 11.82 24.51 -1.58
N LEU A 179 12.39 23.32 -1.83
CA LEU A 179 13.84 23.15 -1.89
C LEU A 179 14.49 23.96 -3.02
N ALA A 180 15.48 24.76 -2.67
CA ALA A 180 16.32 25.53 -3.59
C ALA A 180 17.78 25.05 -3.55
N PRO A 181 18.56 25.27 -4.62
CA PRO A 181 20.01 25.08 -4.57
C PRO A 181 20.63 25.82 -3.37
N GLY A 182 21.42 25.10 -2.58
CA GLY A 182 22.01 25.61 -1.34
C GLY A 182 21.37 25.07 -0.07
N ASP A 183 20.11 24.63 -0.11
CA ASP A 183 19.41 24.05 1.04
C ASP A 183 20.08 22.76 1.52
N ARG A 184 19.86 22.42 2.78
CA ARG A 184 20.44 21.24 3.43
C ARG A 184 19.36 20.24 3.81
N LEU A 185 19.66 18.98 3.57
CA LEU A 185 18.81 17.85 3.94
C LEU A 185 19.65 16.86 4.74
N GLN A 186 19.04 16.32 5.80
CA GLN A 186 19.65 15.23 6.54
C GLN A 186 19.18 13.90 5.94
N LEU A 187 20.14 13.04 5.62
CA LEU A 187 19.91 11.75 5.00
C LEU A 187 20.41 10.64 5.92
N GLU A 188 19.82 9.46 5.78
CA GLU A 188 20.22 8.24 6.47
C GLU A 188 20.39 7.09 5.47
N GLY A 189 21.48 6.35 5.60
CA GLY A 189 21.73 5.10 4.89
C GLY A 189 23.19 4.94 4.45
N PRO A 190 23.47 4.20 3.36
CA PRO A 190 22.51 3.65 2.39
C PRO A 190 21.76 2.40 2.87
N PHE A 191 20.59 2.16 2.28
CA PHE A 191 19.72 1.00 2.53
C PHE A 191 19.37 0.26 1.22
N GLY A 192 18.73 -0.89 1.34
CA GLY A 192 18.19 -1.63 0.20
C GLY A 192 18.98 -2.90 -0.11
N ALA A 193 18.24 -3.96 -0.45
CA ALA A 193 18.78 -5.28 -0.77
C ALA A 193 18.78 -5.57 -2.27
N CYS A 194 17.99 -4.80 -3.06
CA CYS A 194 17.98 -4.91 -4.51
C CYS A 194 19.20 -4.24 -5.14
N THR A 195 20.36 -4.87 -4.96
CA THR A 195 21.65 -4.34 -5.40
C THR A 195 22.27 -5.21 -6.48
N TRP A 196 23.15 -4.63 -7.29
CA TRP A 196 23.95 -5.38 -8.26
C TRP A 196 24.62 -6.60 -7.60
N GLN A 197 24.54 -7.74 -8.28
CA GLN A 197 25.14 -9.01 -7.88
C GLN A 197 26.28 -9.35 -8.87
N ASP A 198 27.45 -9.63 -8.33
CA ASP A 198 28.61 -10.07 -9.10
C ASP A 198 28.44 -11.57 -9.44
N ASP A 199 27.88 -11.87 -10.62
CA ASP A 199 27.65 -13.24 -11.14
C ASP A 199 28.39 -13.51 -12.48
N ASP A 200 28.54 -14.79 -12.82
CA ASP A 200 29.27 -15.44 -13.92
C ASP A 200 28.70 -15.13 -15.31
N ALA A 201 28.76 -13.87 -15.73
CA ALA A 201 28.42 -13.45 -17.09
C ALA A 201 26.94 -13.64 -17.56
N ALA A 202 25.99 -13.95 -16.67
CA ALA A 202 24.53 -13.99 -16.92
C ALA A 202 23.95 -12.78 -17.70
N ALA A 203 22.96 -13.00 -18.58
CA ALA A 203 22.21 -11.91 -19.19
C ALA A 203 21.30 -11.23 -18.14
N VAL A 204 21.16 -9.91 -18.19
CA VAL A 204 20.42 -9.13 -17.20
C VAL A 204 19.07 -8.72 -17.77
N VAL A 205 17.98 -8.99 -17.04
CA VAL A 205 16.64 -8.49 -17.39
C VAL A 205 16.14 -7.57 -16.28
N LEU A 206 15.79 -6.35 -16.65
CA LEU A 206 15.40 -5.29 -15.73
C LEU A 206 13.91 -4.97 -15.88
N PHE A 207 13.20 -4.86 -14.78
CA PHE A 207 11.79 -4.49 -14.75
C PHE A 207 11.57 -3.26 -13.87
N ALA A 208 10.87 -2.26 -14.39
CA ALA A 208 10.50 -1.07 -13.65
C ALA A 208 9.03 -0.68 -13.91
N THR A 209 8.39 -0.05 -12.93
CA THR A 209 7.14 0.70 -13.15
C THR A 209 7.20 2.07 -12.49
N GLY A 210 6.74 3.11 -13.18
CA GLY A 210 6.81 4.49 -12.66
C GLY A 210 8.24 4.86 -12.25
N THR A 211 8.40 5.50 -11.09
CA THR A 211 9.72 5.86 -10.55
C THR A 211 10.52 4.70 -9.98
N GLY A 212 10.02 3.46 -10.02
CA GLY A 212 10.83 2.26 -9.77
C GLY A 212 12.06 2.19 -10.70
N TYR A 213 12.00 2.88 -11.84
CA TYR A 213 13.13 3.10 -12.73
C TYR A 213 14.34 3.74 -12.02
N ALA A 214 14.13 4.62 -11.03
CA ALA A 214 15.21 5.22 -10.24
C ALA A 214 16.06 4.15 -9.51
N GLY A 215 15.44 3.11 -8.97
CA GLY A 215 16.15 2.00 -8.32
C GLY A 215 16.84 1.07 -9.32
N ILE A 216 16.31 0.96 -10.55
CA ILE A 216 16.88 0.12 -11.61
C ILE A 216 18.02 0.83 -12.36
N LYS A 217 17.99 2.16 -12.50
CA LYS A 217 18.96 2.92 -13.30
C LYS A 217 20.41 2.67 -12.89
N PRO A 218 20.82 2.64 -11.60
CA PRO A 218 22.20 2.29 -11.23
C PRO A 218 22.61 0.87 -11.61
N ILE A 219 21.68 -0.08 -11.57
CA ILE A 219 21.89 -1.48 -11.96
C ILE A 219 22.11 -1.53 -13.49
N LEU A 220 21.30 -0.80 -14.25
CA LEU A 220 21.49 -0.62 -15.70
C LEU A 220 22.87 0.00 -16.00
N LEU A 221 23.22 1.11 -15.36
CA LEU A 221 24.51 1.78 -15.56
C LEU A 221 25.68 0.83 -15.28
N THR A 222 25.58 0.02 -14.23
CA THR A 222 26.59 -0.99 -13.89
C THR A 222 26.67 -2.08 -14.98
N ALA A 223 25.54 -2.54 -15.50
CA ALA A 223 25.48 -3.51 -16.60
C ALA A 223 26.12 -2.95 -17.89
N LEU A 224 25.82 -1.70 -18.26
CA LEU A 224 26.38 -1.02 -19.42
C LEU A 224 27.91 -0.88 -19.30
N LYS A 225 28.40 -0.41 -18.14
CA LYS A 225 29.83 -0.28 -17.85
C LYS A 225 30.58 -1.60 -17.95
N ARG A 226 29.95 -2.69 -17.51
CA ARG A 226 30.51 -4.04 -17.59
C ARG A 226 30.22 -4.74 -18.92
N ASN A 227 29.66 -4.02 -19.90
CA ASN A 227 29.30 -4.52 -21.23
C ASN A 227 28.49 -5.83 -21.18
N ARG A 228 27.56 -5.91 -20.23
CA ARG A 228 26.67 -7.06 -20.04
C ARG A 228 25.54 -7.00 -21.06
N GLU A 229 24.99 -8.16 -21.40
CA GLU A 229 23.71 -8.20 -22.10
C GLU A 229 22.63 -7.75 -21.14
N VAL A 230 21.88 -6.72 -21.52
CA VAL A 230 20.87 -6.15 -20.65
C VAL A 230 19.64 -5.72 -21.43
N THR A 231 18.46 -6.11 -20.95
CA THR A 231 17.18 -5.64 -21.49
C THR A 231 16.33 -5.01 -20.39
N LEU A 232 15.85 -3.79 -20.61
CA LEU A 232 14.95 -3.07 -19.69
C LEU A 232 13.50 -3.09 -20.21
N TYR A 233 12.56 -3.46 -19.34
CA TYR A 233 11.13 -3.27 -19.53
C TYR A 233 10.61 -2.25 -18.53
N TRP A 234 10.17 -1.10 -19.03
CA TRP A 234 9.65 -0.03 -18.18
C TRP A 234 8.15 0.15 -18.42
N GLY A 235 7.35 -0.04 -17.38
CA GLY A 235 5.89 0.10 -17.41
C GLY A 235 5.42 1.51 -17.01
N GLY A 236 4.54 2.08 -17.82
CA GLY A 236 3.91 3.39 -17.59
C GLY A 236 2.47 3.45 -18.10
N ALA A 237 1.68 4.39 -17.59
CA ALA A 237 0.31 4.61 -18.07
C ALA A 237 0.30 5.49 -19.32
N HIS A 238 1.15 6.52 -19.34
CA HIS A 238 1.23 7.52 -20.39
C HIS A 238 2.64 7.58 -21.00
N SER A 239 2.78 8.14 -22.20
CA SER A 239 4.09 8.33 -22.83
C SER A 239 5.04 9.17 -21.98
N ALA A 240 4.49 10.15 -21.25
CA ALA A 240 5.24 11.02 -20.36
C ALA A 240 5.80 10.32 -19.10
N ASP A 241 5.35 9.09 -18.79
CA ASP A 241 5.94 8.31 -17.70
C ASP A 241 7.36 7.83 -18.01
N PHE A 242 7.73 7.74 -19.31
CA PHE A 242 9.06 7.33 -19.76
C PHE A 242 10.01 8.53 -19.85
N TYR A 243 10.11 9.28 -18.74
CA TYR A 243 10.77 10.58 -18.68
C TYR A 243 12.28 10.56 -18.99
N ASP A 244 12.92 9.38 -18.98
CA ASP A 244 14.35 9.20 -19.27
C ASP A 244 14.59 8.52 -20.64
N SER A 245 13.58 8.50 -21.52
CA SER A 245 13.66 7.79 -22.81
C SER A 245 14.81 8.27 -23.69
N ALA A 246 15.11 9.57 -23.69
CA ALA A 246 16.21 10.12 -24.50
C ALA A 246 17.58 9.54 -24.10
N PHE A 247 17.82 9.37 -22.79
CA PHE A 247 19.01 8.70 -22.29
C PHE A 247 19.03 7.23 -22.70
N LEU A 248 17.90 6.53 -22.57
CA LEU A 248 17.79 5.11 -22.91
C LEU A 248 17.98 4.85 -24.41
N ASP A 249 17.44 5.71 -25.26
CA ASP A 249 17.61 5.66 -26.72
C ASP A 249 19.08 5.87 -27.10
N GLN A 250 19.74 6.87 -26.51
CA GLN A 250 21.16 7.11 -26.75
C GLN A 250 22.03 5.94 -26.26
N ALA A 251 21.75 5.43 -25.05
CA ALA A 251 22.48 4.29 -24.51
C ALA A 251 22.30 3.04 -25.37
N ALA A 252 21.12 2.82 -25.98
CA ALA A 252 20.88 1.70 -26.89
C ALA A 252 21.68 1.82 -28.20
N LEU A 253 21.98 3.05 -28.66
CA LEU A 253 22.87 3.29 -29.80
C LEU A 253 24.34 3.03 -29.44
N GLU A 254 24.77 3.44 -28.24
CA GLU A 254 26.16 3.33 -27.78
C GLU A 254 26.53 1.91 -27.33
N HIS A 255 25.57 1.14 -26.83
CA HIS A 255 25.76 -0.20 -26.30
C HIS A 255 24.94 -1.23 -27.10
N PRO A 256 25.52 -1.92 -28.10
CA PRO A 256 24.79 -2.87 -28.95
C PRO A 256 24.16 -4.06 -28.21
N ARG A 257 24.58 -4.33 -26.97
CA ARG A 257 24.04 -5.38 -26.09
C ARG A 257 22.94 -4.90 -25.14
N PHE A 258 22.55 -3.63 -25.25
CA PHE A 258 21.47 -3.04 -24.48
C PHE A 258 20.23 -2.85 -25.35
N ARG A 259 19.08 -3.24 -24.79
CA ARG A 259 17.76 -2.98 -25.36
C ARG A 259 16.85 -2.44 -24.28
N TRP A 260 15.90 -1.58 -24.64
CA TRP A 260 14.86 -1.16 -23.72
C TRP A 260 13.50 -1.11 -24.43
N HIS A 261 12.45 -1.33 -23.64
CA HIS A 261 11.08 -1.42 -24.12
C HIS A 261 10.15 -0.62 -23.20
N PRO A 262 9.58 0.51 -23.66
CA PRO A 262 8.47 1.14 -22.97
C PRO A 262 7.22 0.27 -23.13
N VAL A 263 6.56 -0.06 -22.02
CA VAL A 263 5.35 -0.89 -22.00
C VAL A 263 4.20 -0.05 -21.45
N ARG A 264 3.31 0.41 -22.34
CA ARG A 264 2.13 1.16 -21.90
C ARG A 264 1.11 0.20 -21.30
N SER A 265 0.44 0.64 -20.25
CA SER A 265 -0.58 -0.15 -19.56
C SER A 265 -1.74 -0.60 -20.46
N SER A 266 -1.98 0.10 -21.58
CA SER A 266 -2.96 -0.25 -22.62
C SER A 266 -2.48 -1.33 -23.60
N GLU A 267 -1.16 -1.57 -23.67
CA GLU A 267 -0.53 -2.52 -24.62
C GLU A 267 -0.16 -3.85 -23.96
N GLY A 268 -0.13 -3.88 -22.63
CA GLY A 268 0.12 -5.09 -21.85
C GLY A 268 0.76 -4.80 -20.51
N ARG A 269 1.41 -5.82 -19.95
CA ARG A 269 2.23 -5.72 -18.74
C ARG A 269 3.68 -6.07 -19.05
N VAL A 270 4.61 -5.51 -18.27
CA VAL A 270 6.06 -5.65 -18.51
C VAL A 270 6.52 -7.11 -18.59
N GLN A 271 5.96 -7.98 -17.75
CA GLN A 271 6.26 -9.41 -17.74
C GLN A 271 5.78 -10.14 -19.00
N GLU A 272 4.62 -9.78 -19.54
CA GLU A 272 4.04 -10.41 -20.72
C GLU A 272 4.89 -10.11 -21.96
N VAL A 273 5.29 -8.84 -22.10
CA VAL A 273 6.18 -8.41 -23.18
C VAL A 273 7.55 -9.07 -23.06
N ALA A 274 8.13 -9.10 -21.85
CA ALA A 274 9.44 -9.73 -21.64
C ALA A 274 9.45 -11.22 -21.98
N LEU A 275 8.41 -11.97 -21.58
CA LEU A 275 8.27 -13.38 -21.93
C LEU A 275 8.19 -13.61 -23.44
N SER A 276 7.53 -12.71 -24.18
CA SER A 276 7.42 -12.82 -25.64
C SER A 276 8.76 -12.67 -26.39
N HIS A 277 9.78 -12.10 -25.74
CA HIS A 277 11.10 -11.88 -26.33
C HIS A 277 12.09 -13.04 -26.13
N GLY A 278 11.71 -14.10 -25.40
CA GLY A 278 12.48 -15.36 -25.35
C GLY A 278 13.86 -15.25 -24.69
N HIS A 279 13.97 -14.59 -23.53
CA HIS A 279 15.21 -14.56 -22.75
C HIS A 279 15.64 -15.95 -22.27
N PRO A 280 16.95 -16.21 -22.08
CA PRO A 280 17.46 -17.45 -21.51
C PRO A 280 17.26 -17.46 -19.98
N TRP A 281 16.02 -17.62 -19.54
CA TRP A 281 15.61 -17.45 -18.13
C TRP A 281 16.42 -18.32 -17.16
N GLU A 282 16.79 -19.54 -17.56
CA GLU A 282 17.55 -20.50 -16.75
C GLU A 282 18.92 -19.98 -16.26
N VAL A 283 19.49 -19.01 -16.97
CA VAL A 283 20.79 -18.38 -16.65
C VAL A 283 20.68 -16.86 -16.48
N ALA A 284 19.49 -16.27 -16.66
CA ALA A 284 19.31 -14.83 -16.54
C ALA A 284 19.39 -14.36 -15.08
N GLN A 285 19.86 -13.14 -14.88
CA GLN A 285 19.77 -12.40 -13.64
C GLN A 285 18.68 -11.33 -13.78
N VAL A 286 17.68 -11.37 -12.91
CA VAL A 286 16.54 -10.45 -12.95
C VAL A 286 16.60 -9.45 -11.81
N TYR A 287 16.39 -8.17 -12.14
CA TYR A 287 16.15 -7.11 -11.17
C TYR A 287 14.82 -6.44 -11.43
N ALA A 288 14.01 -6.21 -10.39
CA ALA A 288 12.71 -5.58 -10.54
C ALA A 288 12.44 -4.53 -9.44
N CYS A 289 11.96 -3.34 -9.81
CA CYS A 289 11.63 -2.29 -8.85
C CYS A 289 10.35 -1.52 -9.19
N GLY A 290 9.56 -1.18 -8.18
CA GLY A 290 8.35 -0.37 -8.34
C GLY A 290 7.12 -0.95 -7.66
N ASN A 291 6.01 -1.06 -8.38
CA ASN A 291 4.71 -1.47 -7.83
C ASN A 291 4.74 -2.94 -7.37
N GLY A 292 4.32 -3.21 -6.13
CA GLY A 292 4.37 -4.57 -5.55
C GLY A 292 3.55 -5.63 -6.28
N ALA A 293 2.45 -5.27 -6.94
CA ALA A 293 1.66 -6.20 -7.76
C ALA A 293 2.43 -6.58 -9.03
N MET A 294 3.09 -5.62 -9.68
CA MET A 294 3.97 -5.90 -10.82
C MET A 294 5.11 -6.84 -10.41
N LEU A 295 5.78 -6.58 -9.29
CA LEU A 295 6.89 -7.44 -8.82
C LEU A 295 6.44 -8.88 -8.60
N SER A 296 5.27 -9.07 -8.01
CA SER A 296 4.70 -10.40 -7.76
C SER A 296 4.41 -11.15 -9.07
N GLN A 297 3.89 -10.44 -10.07
CA GLN A 297 3.56 -11.01 -11.38
C GLN A 297 4.82 -11.34 -12.20
N VAL A 298 5.77 -10.39 -12.33
CA VAL A 298 7.06 -10.63 -13.00
C VAL A 298 7.75 -11.83 -12.39
N ARG A 299 7.82 -11.89 -11.07
CA ARG A 299 8.48 -13.00 -10.39
C ARG A 299 7.84 -14.33 -10.76
N THR A 300 6.53 -14.46 -10.58
CA THR A 300 5.80 -15.71 -10.86
C THR A 300 6.06 -16.18 -12.27
N GLN A 301 5.90 -15.28 -13.25
CA GLN A 301 6.03 -15.59 -14.67
C GLN A 301 7.47 -15.91 -15.10
N CYS A 302 8.48 -15.20 -14.59
CA CYS A 302 9.87 -15.52 -14.90
C CYS A 302 10.29 -16.88 -14.31
N LEU A 303 9.82 -17.23 -13.10
CA LEU A 303 10.10 -18.54 -12.49
C LEU A 303 9.43 -19.67 -13.28
N GLU A 304 8.18 -19.48 -13.71
CA GLU A 304 7.47 -20.42 -14.59
C GLU A 304 8.20 -20.59 -15.93
N ALA A 305 8.85 -19.54 -16.42
CA ALA A 305 9.67 -19.58 -17.63
C ALA A 305 11.08 -20.18 -17.42
N GLY A 306 11.44 -20.58 -16.19
CA GLY A 306 12.68 -21.29 -15.89
C GLY A 306 13.73 -20.50 -15.09
N LEU A 307 13.44 -19.26 -14.67
CA LEU A 307 14.37 -18.45 -13.87
C LEU A 307 14.68 -19.13 -12.52
N PRO A 308 15.96 -19.28 -12.12
CA PRO A 308 16.29 -19.72 -10.77
C PRO A 308 15.88 -18.68 -9.73
N GLY A 309 15.20 -19.12 -8.67
CA GLY A 309 14.68 -18.24 -7.63
C GLY A 309 15.69 -17.27 -7.01
N HIS A 310 16.93 -17.71 -6.80
CA HIS A 310 18.00 -16.89 -6.23
C HIS A 310 18.52 -15.80 -7.19
N ARG A 311 18.24 -15.91 -8.48
CA ARG A 311 18.56 -14.92 -9.52
C ARG A 311 17.45 -13.89 -9.75
N PHE A 312 16.41 -13.90 -8.91
CA PHE A 312 15.39 -12.84 -8.90
C PHE A 312 15.59 -11.92 -7.70
N VAL A 313 15.99 -10.67 -7.97
CA VAL A 313 16.25 -9.65 -6.95
C VAL A 313 15.28 -8.49 -7.17
N ALA A 314 14.59 -8.03 -6.12
CA ALA A 314 13.57 -6.99 -6.29
C ALA A 314 13.37 -6.11 -5.06
N GLU A 315 12.85 -4.90 -5.28
CA GLU A 315 12.47 -3.96 -4.24
C GLU A 315 11.14 -3.25 -4.57
N ALA A 316 10.20 -3.26 -3.63
CA ALA A 316 8.91 -2.60 -3.78
C ALA A 316 8.99 -1.16 -3.26
N PHE A 317 8.39 -0.22 -4.00
CA PHE A 317 8.12 1.11 -3.48
C PHE A 317 6.87 1.03 -2.60
N VAL A 318 7.08 1.17 -1.30
CA VAL A 318 6.01 1.25 -0.30
C VAL A 318 5.84 2.73 0.05
N ALA A 319 4.62 3.24 -0.04
CA ALA A 319 4.33 4.59 0.43
C ALA A 319 4.69 4.69 1.91
N SER A 320 5.50 5.69 2.28
CA SER A 320 5.88 5.94 3.66
C SER A 320 5.52 7.37 4.01
N GLY A 321 4.66 7.56 5.02
CA GLY A 321 4.51 8.77 5.83
C GLY A 321 3.39 9.77 5.50
N ARG A 322 3.23 10.76 6.38
CA ARG A 322 2.13 11.75 6.41
C ARG A 322 2.06 12.63 5.15
N SER A 323 0.87 13.13 4.84
CA SER A 323 0.53 14.03 3.74
C SER A 323 0.39 15.47 4.26
N SER A 324 0.82 16.47 3.47
CA SER A 324 0.72 17.89 3.84
C SER A 324 -0.65 18.43 3.49
N ALA A 325 -1.57 18.31 4.42
CA ALA A 325 -2.60 19.31 4.60
C ALA A 325 -2.36 19.94 5.97
N GLU A 326 -1.70 21.10 6.02
CA GLU A 326 -1.90 22.03 7.15
C GLU A 326 -3.33 22.59 7.03
N THR A 327 -4.29 21.77 7.43
CA THR A 327 -5.11 22.23 8.54
C THR A 327 -4.31 21.78 9.77
N VAL A 328 -4.15 22.62 10.79
CA VAL A 328 -3.69 22.13 12.10
C VAL A 328 -4.75 21.13 12.56
N LEU A 329 -4.62 19.88 12.13
CA LEU A 329 -5.39 18.79 12.67
C LEU A 329 -4.82 18.58 14.06
N PRO A 330 -5.66 18.58 15.11
CA PRO A 330 -5.19 18.26 16.44
C PRO A 330 -4.45 16.92 16.36
N ALA A 331 -3.30 16.85 17.04
CA ALA A 331 -2.62 15.56 17.23
C ALA A 331 -3.67 14.56 17.73
N PHE A 332 -3.73 13.38 17.11
CA PHE A 332 -4.68 12.32 17.50
C PHE A 332 -4.74 12.21 19.01
N ASP A 333 -5.95 12.15 19.54
CA ASP A 333 -6.12 11.94 20.97
C ASP A 333 -5.37 10.66 21.39
N PRO A 334 -4.44 10.75 22.36
CA PRO A 334 -3.55 9.64 22.69
C PRO A 334 -4.27 8.44 23.32
N ILE A 335 -5.52 8.62 23.74
CA ILE A 335 -6.39 7.59 24.32
C ILE A 335 -7.36 7.11 23.24
N TRP A 336 -8.12 8.05 22.66
CA TRP A 336 -9.27 7.74 21.82
C TRP A 336 -8.97 7.60 20.34
N GLU A 337 -7.75 7.91 19.89
CA GLU A 337 -7.38 7.90 18.48
C GLU A 337 -5.98 7.32 18.25
N LYS A 338 -5.55 6.45 19.17
CA LYS A 338 -4.28 5.74 19.03
C LYS A 338 -4.28 4.86 17.78
N VAL A 339 -3.24 5.03 16.98
CA VAL A 339 -2.99 4.25 15.77
C VAL A 339 -1.74 3.39 15.94
N GLY A 340 -1.61 2.35 15.12
CA GLY A 340 -0.45 1.47 15.13
C GLY A 340 0.74 2.04 14.34
N PRO A 341 1.91 1.37 14.42
CA PRO A 341 3.15 1.84 13.82
C PRO A 341 3.15 1.82 12.29
N ARG A 342 2.15 1.18 11.64
CA ARG A 342 1.99 1.21 10.18
C ARG A 342 1.02 2.29 9.73
N TYR A 343 0.27 2.94 10.63
CA TYR A 343 -0.73 3.92 10.24
C TYR A 343 -0.13 5.02 9.37
N SER A 344 -0.79 5.29 8.25
CA SER A 344 -0.45 6.39 7.36
C SER A 344 -1.70 6.86 6.63
N LEU A 345 -1.79 8.17 6.37
CA LEU A 345 -2.92 8.73 5.64
C LEU A 345 -3.03 8.10 4.24
N ASP A 346 -1.91 7.98 3.54
CA ASP A 346 -1.84 7.39 2.20
C ASP A 346 -2.30 5.92 2.19
N GLY A 347 -1.94 5.16 3.23
CA GLY A 347 -2.38 3.78 3.39
C GLY A 347 -3.89 3.68 3.59
N MET A 348 -4.47 4.55 4.43
CA MET A 348 -5.91 4.63 4.64
C MET A 348 -6.66 5.11 3.40
N LEU A 349 -6.13 6.11 2.67
CA LEU A 349 -6.71 6.60 1.40
C LEU A 349 -6.68 5.51 0.32
N ALA A 350 -5.57 4.79 0.19
CA ALA A 350 -5.44 3.69 -0.76
C ALA A 350 -6.38 2.53 -0.41
N ALA A 351 -6.54 2.21 0.87
CA ALA A 351 -7.48 1.22 1.36
C ALA A 351 -8.93 1.62 1.03
N ARG A 352 -9.30 2.86 1.32
CA ARG A 352 -10.61 3.45 0.98
C ARG A 352 -10.88 3.40 -0.52
N GLU A 353 -9.96 3.90 -1.35
CA GLU A 353 -10.13 3.92 -2.81
C GLU A 353 -10.33 2.50 -3.36
N LYS A 354 -9.59 1.53 -2.82
CA LYS A 354 -9.72 0.13 -3.20
C LYS A 354 -11.04 -0.49 -2.75
N SER A 355 -11.54 -0.14 -1.56
CA SER A 355 -12.88 -0.52 -1.08
C SER A 355 -13.99 0.06 -1.97
N ILE A 356 -13.88 1.32 -2.39
CA ILE A 356 -14.83 1.95 -3.33
C ILE A 356 -14.86 1.18 -4.66
N ARG A 357 -13.69 0.89 -5.23
CA ARG A 357 -13.59 0.09 -6.47
C ARG A 357 -14.15 -1.32 -6.30
N ALA A 358 -13.95 -1.93 -5.13
CA ALA A 358 -14.48 -3.24 -4.81
C ALA A 358 -16.01 -3.22 -4.74
N LEU A 359 -16.58 -2.24 -4.03
CA LEU A 359 -18.02 -2.03 -3.92
C LEU A 359 -18.65 -1.80 -5.29
N ALA A 360 -18.07 -0.94 -6.12
CA ALA A 360 -18.54 -0.74 -7.50
C ALA A 360 -18.51 -2.04 -8.33
N ALA A 361 -17.42 -2.81 -8.23
CA ALA A 361 -17.30 -4.09 -8.93
C ALA A 361 -18.33 -5.11 -8.44
N ILE A 362 -18.60 -5.17 -7.14
CA ILE A 362 -19.61 -6.07 -6.53
C ILE A 362 -21.01 -5.64 -6.97
N ALA A 363 -21.34 -4.35 -6.83
CA ALA A 363 -22.64 -3.81 -7.21
C ALA A 363 -22.96 -4.06 -8.70
N SER A 364 -21.98 -3.89 -9.60
CA SER A 364 -22.15 -4.15 -11.04
C SER A 364 -22.48 -5.61 -11.39
N ARG A 365 -22.22 -6.55 -10.47
CA ARG A 365 -22.44 -7.98 -10.65
C ARG A 365 -23.70 -8.50 -9.97
N LEU A 366 -24.35 -7.68 -9.14
CA LEU A 366 -25.65 -8.03 -8.56
C LEU A 366 -26.70 -8.13 -9.68
N LYS A 367 -27.51 -9.20 -9.65
CA LYS A 367 -28.51 -9.47 -10.68
C LYS A 367 -29.83 -9.88 -10.05
N VAL A 368 -30.92 -9.39 -10.61
CA VAL A 368 -32.28 -9.82 -10.24
C VAL A 368 -32.36 -11.35 -10.29
N GLY A 369 -32.92 -11.94 -9.23
CA GLY A 369 -33.02 -13.38 -9.03
C GLY A 369 -31.85 -14.00 -8.25
N MET A 370 -30.73 -13.30 -8.08
CA MET A 370 -29.61 -13.73 -7.23
C MET A 370 -30.06 -13.82 -5.77
N THR A 371 -29.68 -14.89 -5.08
CA THR A 371 -29.92 -15.01 -3.63
C THR A 371 -28.90 -14.20 -2.82
N THR A 372 -29.25 -13.77 -1.61
CA THR A 372 -28.31 -13.08 -0.72
C THR A 372 -27.04 -13.90 -0.49
N GLY A 373 -27.17 -15.23 -0.33
CA GLY A 373 -26.03 -16.14 -0.20
C GLY A 373 -25.09 -16.12 -1.40
N GLN A 374 -25.64 -16.16 -2.62
CA GLN A 374 -24.86 -16.08 -3.87
C GLN A 374 -24.16 -14.72 -4.01
N ALA A 375 -24.81 -13.63 -3.60
CA ALA A 375 -24.23 -12.30 -3.64
C ALA A 375 -23.02 -12.18 -2.70
N LEU A 376 -23.12 -12.74 -1.48
CA LEU A 376 -22.03 -12.77 -0.52
C LEU A 376 -20.85 -13.62 -0.99
N GLU A 377 -21.10 -14.78 -1.58
CA GLU A 377 -20.06 -15.63 -2.16
C GLU A 377 -19.35 -14.93 -3.33
N MET A 378 -20.11 -14.25 -4.19
CA MET A 378 -19.58 -13.44 -5.28
C MET A 378 -18.71 -12.28 -4.77
N ALA A 379 -19.18 -11.57 -3.73
CA ALA A 379 -18.45 -10.48 -3.12
C ALA A 379 -17.14 -10.94 -2.47
N ALA A 380 -17.16 -12.04 -1.73
CA ALA A 380 -15.97 -12.65 -1.14
C ALA A 380 -14.93 -13.01 -2.21
N GLY A 381 -15.35 -13.67 -3.30
CA GLY A 381 -14.47 -13.99 -4.42
C GLY A 381 -13.91 -12.75 -5.12
N GLN A 382 -14.70 -11.69 -5.24
CA GLN A 382 -14.24 -10.41 -5.82
C GLN A 382 -13.20 -9.74 -4.93
N LEU A 383 -13.42 -9.65 -3.61
CA LEU A 383 -12.47 -9.08 -2.66
C LEU A 383 -11.15 -9.86 -2.64
N GLN A 384 -11.23 -11.20 -2.67
CA GLN A 384 -10.06 -12.07 -2.75
C GLN A 384 -9.27 -11.84 -4.05
N THR A 385 -9.95 -11.76 -5.19
CA THR A 385 -9.31 -11.49 -6.50
C THR A 385 -8.61 -10.12 -6.51
N MET A 386 -9.18 -9.14 -5.80
CA MET A 386 -8.57 -7.82 -5.63
C MET A 386 -7.41 -7.81 -4.62
N GLY A 387 -7.12 -8.92 -3.95
CA GLY A 387 -6.01 -9.07 -3.02
C GLY A 387 -6.33 -8.59 -1.60
N ALA A 388 -7.58 -8.74 -1.14
CA ALA A 388 -7.93 -8.53 0.26
C ALA A 388 -7.27 -9.63 1.10
N SER A 389 -6.60 -9.25 2.19
CA SER A 389 -5.87 -10.22 3.01
C SER A 389 -6.77 -10.96 4.02
N HIS A 390 -7.77 -10.26 4.55
CA HIS A 390 -8.85 -10.74 5.41
C HIS A 390 -9.90 -9.63 5.49
N THR A 391 -10.96 -9.84 6.25
CA THR A 391 -11.96 -8.81 6.56
C THR A 391 -11.93 -8.50 8.05
N TRP A 392 -11.95 -7.22 8.42
CA TRP A 392 -11.96 -6.80 9.81
C TRP A 392 -13.38 -6.86 10.42
N HIS A 393 -14.43 -6.70 9.59
CA HIS A 393 -15.78 -7.22 9.85
C HIS A 393 -16.34 -7.96 8.62
N PRO A 394 -17.37 -8.82 8.78
CA PRO A 394 -17.99 -9.52 7.65
C PRO A 394 -18.53 -8.57 6.58
N THR A 395 -18.46 -8.99 5.32
CA THR A 395 -19.20 -8.33 4.22
C THR A 395 -20.70 -8.47 4.46
N TYR A 396 -21.42 -7.34 4.43
CA TYR A 396 -22.88 -7.32 4.54
C TYR A 396 -23.50 -6.98 3.19
N ILE A 397 -24.41 -7.84 2.72
CA ILE A 397 -25.26 -7.58 1.56
C ILE A 397 -26.71 -7.86 1.96
N ARG A 398 -27.59 -6.88 1.80
CA ARG A 398 -28.98 -6.95 2.27
C ARG A 398 -29.92 -6.50 1.16
N PHE A 399 -30.98 -7.27 0.91
CA PHE A 399 -31.97 -6.99 -0.15
C PHE A 399 -33.33 -6.64 0.44
N GLY A 400 -33.97 -5.59 -0.10
CA GLY A 400 -35.31 -5.15 0.23
C GLY A 400 -35.51 -4.95 1.74
N ALA A 401 -36.50 -5.63 2.31
CA ALA A 401 -36.83 -5.53 3.74
C ALA A 401 -35.71 -5.92 4.72
N ASP A 402 -34.62 -6.52 4.26
CA ASP A 402 -33.49 -6.85 5.13
C ASP A 402 -32.53 -5.65 5.32
N THR A 403 -32.69 -4.56 4.56
CA THR A 403 -31.81 -3.37 4.67
C THR A 403 -32.01 -2.56 5.95
N VAL A 404 -33.15 -2.72 6.63
CA VAL A 404 -33.40 -2.11 7.95
C VAL A 404 -32.79 -2.91 9.12
N ARG A 405 -32.27 -4.12 8.86
CA ARG A 405 -31.75 -5.00 9.92
C ARG A 405 -30.30 -4.64 10.25
N PRO A 406 -29.92 -4.56 11.54
CA PRO A 406 -28.53 -4.36 11.93
C PRO A 406 -27.66 -5.60 11.62
N PRO A 407 -26.32 -5.46 11.58
CA PRO A 407 -25.35 -6.55 11.45
C PRO A 407 -25.63 -7.78 12.32
N ARG A 408 -26.09 -7.57 13.56
CA ARG A 408 -26.26 -8.62 14.57
C ARG A 408 -27.52 -9.49 14.40
N GLU A 409 -28.50 -9.07 13.60
CA GLU A 409 -29.80 -9.76 13.48
C GLU A 409 -29.85 -10.86 12.40
N GLY A 410 -28.70 -11.18 11.78
CA GLY A 410 -28.63 -12.19 10.72
C GLY A 410 -29.42 -11.82 9.47
N ILE A 411 -29.33 -12.66 8.43
CA ILE A 411 -29.99 -12.46 7.14
C ILE A 411 -30.53 -13.78 6.60
N ASP A 412 -31.62 -13.70 5.82
CA ASP A 412 -32.09 -14.85 5.04
C ASP A 412 -31.21 -15.00 3.79
N ARG A 413 -30.34 -16.02 3.79
CA ARG A 413 -29.46 -16.32 2.65
C ARG A 413 -30.23 -16.72 1.39
N GLN A 414 -31.48 -17.16 1.50
CA GLN A 414 -32.31 -17.62 0.38
C GLN A 414 -33.18 -16.51 -0.22
N ARG A 415 -33.27 -15.33 0.42
CA ARG A 415 -33.94 -14.17 -0.17
C ARG A 415 -33.33 -13.85 -1.52
N ARG A 416 -34.17 -13.63 -2.53
CA ARG A 416 -33.75 -13.26 -3.89
C ARG A 416 -33.94 -11.77 -4.11
N LEU A 417 -32.96 -11.16 -4.79
CA LEU A 417 -33.02 -9.80 -5.28
C LEU A 417 -34.16 -9.64 -6.29
N ARG A 418 -35.08 -8.71 -6.03
CA ARG A 418 -36.24 -8.43 -6.90
C ARG A 418 -35.96 -7.24 -7.83
N PRO A 419 -36.71 -7.09 -8.94
CA PRO A 419 -36.52 -5.99 -9.88
C PRO A 419 -36.67 -4.58 -9.29
N SER A 420 -37.38 -4.45 -8.16
CA SER A 420 -37.73 -3.18 -7.53
C SER A 420 -37.15 -3.05 -6.11
N ASP A 421 -36.10 -3.80 -5.76
CA ASP A 421 -35.52 -3.81 -4.41
C ASP A 421 -34.53 -2.67 -4.17
N ILE A 422 -34.37 -2.30 -2.89
CA ILE A 422 -33.23 -1.53 -2.39
C ILE A 422 -32.18 -2.49 -1.85
N VAL A 423 -30.90 -2.18 -2.01
CA VAL A 423 -29.79 -3.07 -1.67
C VAL A 423 -28.73 -2.31 -0.91
N VAL A 424 -28.33 -2.82 0.26
CA VAL A 424 -27.15 -2.35 1.00
C VAL A 424 -25.99 -3.28 0.72
N VAL A 425 -24.82 -2.71 0.41
CA VAL A 425 -23.53 -3.41 0.35
C VAL A 425 -22.56 -2.67 1.26
N ASP A 426 -21.97 -3.38 2.20
CA ASP A 426 -21.08 -2.85 3.23
C ASP A 426 -19.87 -3.79 3.38
N LEU A 427 -18.67 -3.21 3.28
CA LEU A 427 -17.41 -3.91 3.06
C LEU A 427 -16.34 -3.52 4.07
N GLY A 428 -15.83 -4.53 4.81
CA GLY A 428 -14.68 -4.38 5.71
C GLY A 428 -13.39 -5.09 5.32
N PRO A 429 -12.89 -5.02 4.07
CA PRO A 429 -11.67 -5.71 3.66
C PRO A 429 -10.41 -5.06 4.25
N VAL A 430 -9.38 -5.85 4.50
CA VAL A 430 -8.05 -5.35 4.89
C VAL A 430 -7.10 -5.39 3.71
N TRP A 431 -6.67 -4.20 3.29
CA TRP A 431 -5.78 -3.95 2.15
C TRP A 431 -4.38 -3.62 2.64
N ASP A 432 -3.44 -4.52 2.40
CA ASP A 432 -2.03 -4.32 2.77
C ASP A 432 -1.76 -3.91 4.25
N GLY A 433 -2.64 -4.37 5.15
CA GLY A 433 -2.59 -4.07 6.57
C GLY A 433 -3.32 -2.79 6.99
N TYR A 434 -4.08 -2.16 6.10
CA TYR A 434 -4.99 -1.06 6.41
C TYR A 434 -6.43 -1.51 6.31
N GLU A 435 -7.26 -1.04 7.23
CA GLU A 435 -8.70 -1.31 7.22
C GLU A 435 -9.35 -0.49 6.12
N GLY A 436 -9.90 -1.19 5.14
CA GLY A 436 -10.83 -0.62 4.19
C GLY A 436 -12.23 -0.73 4.77
N ASP A 437 -12.95 0.38 4.73
CA ASP A 437 -14.31 0.47 5.25
C ASP A 437 -15.11 1.38 4.33
N TYR A 438 -16.10 0.80 3.65
CA TYR A 438 -16.90 1.51 2.66
C TYR A 438 -18.16 0.71 2.31
N GLY A 439 -19.29 1.41 2.35
CA GLY A 439 -20.61 0.84 2.20
C GLY A 439 -21.57 1.85 1.60
N ASP A 440 -22.46 1.37 0.74
CA ASP A 440 -23.43 2.21 0.04
C ASP A 440 -24.71 1.44 -0.28
N THR A 441 -25.73 2.19 -0.70
CA THR A 441 -27.06 1.70 -1.02
C THR A 441 -27.39 1.89 -2.50
N PHE A 442 -27.92 0.83 -3.11
CA PHE A 442 -28.29 0.76 -4.52
C PHE A 442 -29.77 0.51 -4.69
N VAL A 443 -30.37 1.11 -5.72
CA VAL A 443 -31.78 0.91 -6.06
C VAL A 443 -31.89 0.11 -7.36
N PHE A 444 -32.66 -0.97 -7.32
CA PHE A 444 -33.13 -1.68 -8.50
C PHE A 444 -34.54 -1.19 -8.82
N GLY A 445 -34.79 -0.85 -10.09
CA GLY A 445 -36.06 -0.28 -10.54
C GLY A 445 -36.17 1.22 -10.25
N ASP A 446 -37.40 1.72 -10.17
CA ASP A 446 -37.74 3.15 -10.14
C ASP A 446 -38.64 3.53 -8.95
N SER A 447 -38.62 2.71 -7.88
CA SER A 447 -39.41 2.95 -6.67
C SER A 447 -39.09 4.34 -6.09
N PRO A 448 -40.07 5.28 -6.05
CA PRO A 448 -39.84 6.63 -5.54
C PRO A 448 -39.40 6.63 -4.07
N LEU A 449 -39.89 5.67 -3.28
CA LEU A 449 -39.52 5.53 -1.88
C LEU A 449 -38.05 5.10 -1.71
N HIS A 450 -37.54 4.20 -2.56
CA HIS A 450 -36.15 3.74 -2.49
C HIS A 450 -35.19 4.83 -2.93
N LEU A 451 -35.52 5.57 -3.98
CA LEU A 451 -34.75 6.73 -4.43
C LEU A 451 -34.74 7.83 -3.36
N ALA A 452 -35.89 8.12 -2.73
CA ALA A 452 -35.96 9.07 -1.63
C ALA A 452 -35.10 8.64 -0.43
N CYS A 453 -35.01 7.33 -0.16
CA CYS A 453 -34.14 6.77 0.87
C CYS A 453 -32.67 7.07 0.58
N THR A 454 -32.19 6.72 -0.62
CA THR A 454 -30.79 6.94 -1.02
C THR A 454 -30.42 8.42 -1.06
N THR A 455 -31.32 9.28 -1.55
CA THR A 455 -31.09 10.73 -1.54
C THR A 455 -31.00 11.28 -0.12
N ALA A 456 -31.94 10.91 0.76
CA ALA A 456 -31.90 11.37 2.15
C ALA A 456 -30.67 10.84 2.89
N LEU A 457 -30.25 9.61 2.62
CA LEU A 457 -29.08 8.97 3.20
C LEU A 457 -27.79 9.76 2.93
N HIS A 458 -27.50 10.07 1.66
CA HIS A 458 -26.32 10.86 1.31
C HIS A 458 -26.42 12.30 1.81
N GLN A 459 -27.62 12.93 1.79
CA GLN A 459 -27.80 14.27 2.35
C GLN A 459 -27.55 14.31 3.87
N VAL A 460 -28.06 13.34 4.63
CA VAL A 460 -27.81 13.26 6.08
C VAL A 460 -26.32 13.05 6.35
N PHE A 461 -25.66 12.18 5.59
CA PHE A 461 -24.22 11.99 5.69
C PHE A 461 -23.46 13.30 5.42
N ASP A 462 -23.74 13.96 4.30
CA ASP A 462 -23.04 15.19 3.93
C ASP A 462 -23.26 16.32 4.93
N GLU A 463 -24.49 16.53 5.38
CA GLU A 463 -24.79 17.53 6.40
C GLU A 463 -24.10 17.21 7.73
N THR A 464 -24.02 15.94 8.10
CA THR A 464 -23.32 15.49 9.32
C THR A 464 -21.81 15.67 9.19
N ARG A 465 -21.23 15.36 8.02
CA ARG A 465 -19.82 15.66 7.72
C ARG A 465 -19.53 17.16 7.76
N GLN A 466 -20.43 18.00 7.24
CA GLN A 466 -20.31 19.46 7.36
C GLN A 466 -20.41 19.92 8.82
N ALA A 467 -21.23 19.25 9.63
CA ALA A 467 -21.28 19.51 11.06
C ALA A 467 -19.96 19.14 11.76
N TRP A 468 -19.34 18.02 11.36
CA TRP A 468 -18.01 17.63 11.82
C TRP A 468 -16.94 18.68 11.50
N LEU A 469 -16.96 19.28 10.30
CA LEU A 469 -16.05 20.37 9.94
C LEU A 469 -16.19 21.62 10.84
N ARG A 470 -17.31 21.76 11.58
CA ARG A 470 -17.52 22.81 12.58
C ARG A 470 -17.00 22.45 13.98
N GLY A 471 -16.40 21.27 14.14
CA GLY A 471 -15.79 20.79 15.38
C GLY A 471 -16.76 20.10 16.35
N LEU A 472 -17.87 19.53 15.86
CA LEU A 472 -18.78 18.75 16.71
C LEU A 472 -18.11 17.46 17.19
N THR A 473 -18.37 17.09 18.45
CA THR A 473 -17.99 15.80 19.03
C THR A 473 -18.76 14.65 18.39
N GLY A 474 -18.25 13.43 18.47
CA GLY A 474 -18.95 12.27 17.90
C GLY A 474 -20.37 12.08 18.43
N ARG A 475 -20.62 12.35 19.72
CA ARG A 475 -21.98 12.37 20.28
C ARG A 475 -22.88 13.42 19.62
N GLU A 476 -22.38 14.65 19.48
CA GLU A 476 -23.11 15.74 18.85
C GLU A 476 -23.35 15.49 17.35
N LEU A 477 -22.44 14.78 16.67
CA LEU A 477 -22.64 14.36 15.27
C LEU A 477 -23.85 13.45 15.11
N TYR A 478 -24.04 12.47 16.01
CA TYR A 478 -25.20 11.59 15.93
C TYR A 478 -26.49 12.27 16.40
N ASP A 479 -26.43 13.23 17.33
CA ASP A 479 -27.57 14.10 17.65
C ASP A 479 -27.98 14.94 16.44
N PHE A 480 -27.01 15.47 15.69
CA PHE A 480 -27.23 16.23 14.46
C PHE A 480 -27.79 15.35 13.34
N ALA A 481 -27.19 14.18 13.10
CA ALA A 481 -27.63 13.22 12.09
C ALA A 481 -29.08 12.77 12.33
N GLU A 482 -29.46 12.55 13.60
CA GLU A 482 -30.82 12.16 13.99
C GLU A 482 -31.82 13.28 13.68
N GLN A 483 -31.49 14.53 14.01
CA GLN A 483 -32.32 15.68 13.67
C GLN A 483 -32.46 15.88 12.15
N SER A 484 -31.37 15.74 11.41
CA SER A 484 -31.36 15.82 9.94
C SER A 484 -32.22 14.72 9.31
N ALA A 485 -32.12 13.48 9.81
CA ALA A 485 -32.92 12.35 9.36
C ALA A 485 -34.42 12.59 9.60
N VAL A 486 -34.79 13.01 10.82
CA VAL A 486 -36.19 13.30 11.20
C VAL A 486 -36.78 14.41 10.35
N ALA A 487 -36.01 15.48 10.09
CA ALA A 487 -36.44 16.58 9.22
C ALA A 487 -36.73 16.13 7.78
N LYS A 488 -36.11 15.03 7.34
CA LYS A 488 -36.32 14.42 6.02
C LYS A 488 -37.34 13.26 6.04
N GLY A 489 -37.99 13.01 7.17
CA GLY A 489 -38.99 11.96 7.33
C GLY A 489 -38.44 10.55 7.57
N TRP A 490 -37.16 10.43 7.94
CA TRP A 490 -36.48 9.16 8.21
C TRP A 490 -36.12 9.03 9.69
N ARG A 491 -35.88 7.79 10.14
CA ARG A 491 -35.34 7.49 11.47
C ARG A 491 -33.89 7.02 11.34
N LEU A 492 -32.99 7.60 12.12
CA LEU A 492 -31.61 7.14 12.23
C LEU A 492 -31.54 5.88 13.11
N ALA A 493 -30.83 4.84 12.66
CA ALA A 493 -30.50 3.70 13.52
C ALA A 493 -29.24 3.99 14.33
N ARG A 494 -29.40 4.75 15.41
CA ARG A 494 -28.28 5.31 16.21
C ARG A 494 -27.33 4.28 16.81
N ASN A 495 -27.79 3.04 16.97
CA ASN A 495 -26.99 1.92 17.48
C ASN A 495 -26.00 1.35 16.45
N LEU A 496 -26.10 1.77 15.18
CA LEU A 496 -25.12 1.51 14.14
C LEU A 496 -24.32 2.80 13.94
N ALA A 497 -23.42 3.03 14.89
CA ALA A 497 -22.54 4.17 14.86
C ALA A 497 -21.16 3.76 14.36
N GLY A 498 -20.58 4.66 13.58
CA GLY A 498 -19.22 4.63 13.08
C GLY A 498 -18.20 4.34 14.17
N HIS A 499 -17.04 3.91 13.73
CA HIS A 499 -16.00 3.40 14.60
C HIS A 499 -14.63 3.89 14.12
N ARG A 500 -13.60 3.52 14.88
CA ARG A 500 -12.21 3.89 14.58
C ARG A 500 -11.70 3.13 13.38
N LEU A 501 -10.94 3.80 12.52
CA LEU A 501 -10.12 3.16 11.50
C LEU A 501 -8.63 3.30 11.82
N ALA A 502 -7.84 2.27 11.53
CA ALA A 502 -6.39 2.32 11.66
C ALA A 502 -5.67 1.36 10.69
N ASP A 503 -4.34 1.27 10.83
CA ASP A 503 -3.65 0.05 10.44
C ASP A 503 -4.19 -1.13 11.26
N PHE A 504 -4.56 -2.19 10.56
CA PHE A 504 -5.28 -3.31 11.15
C PHE A 504 -4.44 -4.01 12.24
N PRO A 505 -5.05 -4.41 13.37
CA PRO A 505 -6.44 -4.16 13.80
C PRO A 505 -6.58 -2.93 14.69
N HIS A 506 -7.53 -2.04 14.40
CA HIS A 506 -7.86 -0.91 15.30
C HIS A 506 -8.37 -1.36 16.67
N ALA A 507 -9.05 -2.52 16.72
CA ALA A 507 -9.64 -3.09 17.92
C ALA A 507 -8.62 -3.43 19.03
N LEU A 508 -7.31 -3.44 18.71
CA LEU A 508 -6.26 -3.63 19.72
C LEU A 508 -6.10 -2.45 20.68
N PHE A 509 -6.66 -1.30 20.34
CA PHE A 509 -6.43 -0.06 21.09
C PHE A 509 -7.66 0.40 21.87
N GLU A 510 -8.85 0.44 21.25
CA GLU A 510 -10.12 0.83 21.88
C GLU A 510 -11.30 0.43 20.95
N SER A 511 -12.49 0.18 21.52
CA SER A 511 -13.70 -0.27 20.78
C SER A 511 -14.88 0.70 20.89
N LYS A 512 -14.62 1.93 21.35
CA LYS A 512 -15.64 2.96 21.54
C LYS A 512 -16.30 3.37 20.22
N GLN A 513 -17.61 3.51 20.22
CA GLN A 513 -18.37 3.99 19.06
C GLN A 513 -18.24 5.50 18.92
N LEU A 514 -18.28 5.98 17.68
CA LEU A 514 -18.22 7.41 17.36
C LEU A 514 -19.36 8.19 18.03
N ALA A 515 -20.57 7.62 18.11
CA ALA A 515 -21.72 8.24 18.78
C ALA A 515 -21.53 8.45 20.29
N GLU A 516 -20.50 7.86 20.89
CA GLU A 516 -20.15 7.97 22.32
C GLU A 516 -18.86 8.78 22.54
N LEU A 517 -18.26 9.31 21.46
CA LEU A 517 -17.03 10.08 21.52
C LEU A 517 -17.33 11.51 21.99
N GLU A 518 -16.66 11.94 23.07
CA GLU A 518 -16.83 13.27 23.67
C GLU A 518 -15.82 14.30 23.16
N ILE A 519 -15.01 13.91 22.17
CA ILE A 519 -14.09 14.79 21.47
C ILE A 519 -14.52 14.92 20.00
N PRO A 520 -14.16 16.02 19.32
CA PRO A 520 -14.27 16.09 17.86
C PRO A 520 -13.39 14.98 17.25
N PRO A 521 -13.95 14.09 16.41
CA PRO A 521 -13.19 13.02 15.81
C PRO A 521 -12.16 13.60 14.84
N SER A 522 -10.95 13.05 14.85
CA SER A 522 -9.89 13.42 13.94
C SER A 522 -10.12 12.86 12.55
N GLU A 523 -9.62 13.59 11.57
CA GLU A 523 -9.65 13.19 10.18
C GLU A 523 -8.97 11.81 9.99
N MET A 524 -9.61 10.95 9.21
CA MET A 524 -9.08 9.68 8.70
C MET A 524 -8.77 8.60 9.76
N ALA A 525 -9.11 8.88 11.01
CA ALA A 525 -9.10 7.92 12.12
C ALA A 525 -10.50 7.38 12.46
N TRP A 526 -11.55 7.88 11.80
CA TRP A 526 -12.94 7.50 12.05
C TRP A 526 -13.73 7.35 10.75
N VAL A 527 -14.61 6.36 10.72
CA VAL A 527 -15.70 6.27 9.73
C VAL A 527 -16.95 6.93 10.30
N LEU A 528 -17.70 7.63 9.45
CA LEU A 528 -19.07 8.03 9.75
C LEU A 528 -20.01 7.01 9.10
N GLU A 529 -20.86 6.39 9.89
CA GLU A 529 -21.89 5.45 9.41
C GLU A 529 -23.26 6.09 9.58
N ILE A 530 -24.04 6.15 8.51
CA ILE A 530 -25.44 6.57 8.55
C ILE A 530 -26.30 5.42 8.09
N GLN A 531 -27.17 4.93 8.96
CA GLN A 531 -28.25 4.02 8.59
C GLN A 531 -29.60 4.69 8.78
N LEU A 532 -30.37 4.81 7.70
CA LEU A 532 -31.73 5.32 7.73
C LEU A 532 -32.73 4.18 7.62
N CYS A 533 -33.80 4.29 8.40
CA CYS A 533 -34.97 3.43 8.33
C CYS A 533 -36.21 4.28 8.10
N HIS A 534 -37.10 3.84 7.21
CA HIS A 534 -38.40 4.45 7.07
C HIS A 534 -39.22 4.26 8.37
N PRO A 535 -40.08 5.23 8.77
CA PRO A 535 -40.83 5.13 10.03
C PRO A 535 -41.83 3.96 10.11
N THR A 536 -42.41 3.55 8.99
CA THR A 536 -43.47 2.51 8.93
C THR A 536 -43.16 1.35 8.00
N GLU A 537 -42.69 1.64 6.79
CA GLU A 537 -42.26 0.64 5.81
C GLU A 537 -40.92 -0.04 6.16
N PRO A 538 -40.71 -1.32 5.79
CA PRO A 538 -39.45 -2.01 5.95
C PRO A 538 -38.46 -1.61 4.85
N VAL A 539 -38.15 -0.32 4.76
CA VAL A 539 -37.20 0.24 3.79
C VAL A 539 -36.13 0.99 4.56
N GLY A 540 -34.88 0.67 4.26
CA GLY A 540 -33.73 1.36 4.83
C GLY A 540 -32.54 1.39 3.88
N GLY A 541 -31.57 2.20 4.24
CA GLY A 541 -30.33 2.38 3.52
C GLY A 541 -29.18 2.59 4.51
N PHE A 542 -27.98 2.31 4.04
CA PHE A 542 -26.73 2.45 4.77
C PHE A 542 -25.70 3.09 3.86
N PHE A 543 -25.01 4.08 4.39
CA PHE A 543 -23.88 4.71 3.74
C PHE A 543 -22.84 5.00 4.80
N GLU A 544 -21.61 4.63 4.49
CA GLU A 544 -20.48 4.94 5.33
C GLU A 544 -19.33 5.46 4.48
N ASP A 545 -18.58 6.36 5.08
CA ASP A 545 -17.32 6.79 4.52
C ASP A 545 -16.45 7.39 5.62
N MET A 546 -15.16 7.43 5.35
CA MET A 546 -14.18 7.99 6.25
C MET A 546 -14.42 9.50 6.42
N LEU A 547 -14.30 10.01 7.65
CA LEU A 547 -14.29 11.46 7.89
C LEU A 547 -13.00 12.06 7.34
N MET A 548 -13.13 12.79 6.23
CA MET A 548 -12.01 13.38 5.50
C MET A 548 -12.29 14.83 5.11
N LEU A 549 -11.26 15.67 5.15
CA LEU A 549 -11.33 17.07 4.73
C LEU A 549 -11.59 17.15 3.22
N PRO A 550 -12.31 18.18 2.74
CA PRO A 550 -12.51 18.38 1.32
C PRO A 550 -11.19 18.63 0.59
N THR A 551 -10.80 17.76 -0.34
CA THR A 551 -9.74 18.01 -1.32
C THR A 551 -10.32 18.61 -2.61
N SER A 552 -9.48 19.26 -3.43
CA SER A 552 -9.87 19.81 -4.75
C SER A 552 -10.38 18.73 -5.73
N VAL A 553 -10.07 17.45 -5.49
CA VAL A 553 -10.48 16.29 -6.28
C VAL A 553 -11.83 15.73 -5.80
N THR A 554 -12.05 15.64 -4.48
CA THR A 554 -13.34 15.22 -3.90
C THR A 554 -14.47 16.20 -4.23
N ALA A 555 -14.19 17.51 -4.31
CA ALA A 555 -15.18 18.51 -4.71
C ALA A 555 -15.73 18.29 -6.13
N ARG A 556 -14.94 17.67 -7.05
CA ARG A 556 -15.41 17.29 -8.39
C ARG A 556 -16.20 15.97 -8.39
N GLN A 557 -15.78 14.98 -7.60
CA GLN A 557 -16.52 13.71 -7.48
C GLN A 557 -17.87 13.89 -6.77
N ASP A 558 -17.95 14.76 -5.77
CA ASP A 558 -19.20 15.13 -5.09
C ASP A 558 -20.12 15.91 -6.04
N ALA A 559 -19.55 16.77 -6.90
CA ALA A 559 -20.30 17.50 -7.94
C ALA A 559 -20.79 16.60 -9.09
N GLU A 560 -20.04 15.54 -9.42
CA GLU A 560 -20.44 14.53 -10.42
C GLU A 560 -21.50 13.56 -9.87
N ARG A 561 -21.43 13.19 -8.58
CA ARG A 561 -22.48 12.40 -7.89
C ARG A 561 -23.80 13.19 -7.76
N GLY A 562 -23.74 14.52 -7.61
CA GLY A 562 -24.91 15.39 -7.61
C GLY A 562 -25.56 15.62 -8.98
N ASN A 563 -24.88 15.30 -10.09
CA ASN A 563 -25.36 15.54 -11.46
C ASN A 563 -25.64 14.26 -12.27
N GLY A 564 -25.46 13.08 -11.68
CA GLY A 564 -25.89 11.80 -12.26
C GLY A 564 -27.32 11.47 -11.86
N HIS A 565 -28.30 12.15 -12.46
CA HIS A 565 -29.72 11.75 -12.46
C HIS A 565 -30.14 11.35 -13.87
#